data_AF-A0A9P0L097-F1
#
_entry.id   AF-A0A9P0L097-F1
#
_cell.length_a   1.000
_cell.length_b   1.000
_cell.length_c   1.000
_cell.angle_alpha   90.00
_cell.angle_beta   90.00
_cell.angle_gamma   90.00
#
_symmetry.space_group_name_H-M   'P 1'
#
loop_
_entity.id
_entity.type
_entity.pdbx_description
1 polymer ?
#
loop_
_entity_poly.entity_id
_entity_poly.type
_entity_poly.pdbx_seq_one_letter_code
_entity_poly.pdbx_strand_id
1 'polypeptide(L)'
;MEYSSRTRKMVADALEMQKENLAICQIAEVPGTSNGLDSDSGPEEDPLGSDDSRADPDFSSNTSESSSDSNGGFAEESDQSSHRCSNVARKVVNCSQTTKTGRKRLRFPEKWRKNAAKALRNEGKEYVSVSKIRKLHPSRTILPPCGDKCKLQCSKKFTDENRKTLFSE
;
A
#
# COMPACT_ATOMS: atom_id res chain seq x y z
N MET A 1 8.79 6.25 -47.14
CA MET A 1 9.74 5.83 -46.08
C MET A 1 9.54 6.69 -44.83
N GLU A 2 8.38 6.63 -44.16
CA GLU A 2 8.05 7.52 -43.02
C GLU A 2 8.05 6.83 -41.64
N TYR A 3 8.26 5.51 -41.62
CA TYR A 3 8.19 4.69 -40.40
C TYR A 3 9.34 4.95 -39.42
N SER A 4 10.44 5.54 -39.88
CA SER A 4 11.67 5.77 -39.10
C SER A 4 11.57 6.98 -38.17
N SER A 5 10.78 8.00 -38.51
CA SER A 5 10.69 9.23 -37.72
C SER A 5 9.83 9.02 -36.47
N ARG A 6 8.80 8.17 -36.56
CA ARG A 6 7.86 7.90 -35.46
C ARG A 6 8.52 7.08 -34.34
N THR A 7 9.34 6.10 -34.68
CA THR A 7 10.06 5.28 -33.69
C THR A 7 11.13 6.10 -32.97
N ARG A 8 11.85 6.98 -33.69
CA ARG A 8 12.82 7.90 -33.07
C ARG A 8 12.16 8.85 -32.07
N LYS A 9 10.98 9.40 -32.41
CA LYS A 9 10.23 10.27 -31.48
C LYS A 9 9.80 9.51 -30.23
N MET A 10 9.29 8.29 -30.37
CA MET A 10 8.89 7.48 -29.20
C MET A 10 10.06 7.11 -28.28
N VAL A 11 11.26 6.89 -28.84
CA VAL A 11 12.47 6.63 -28.06
C VAL A 11 12.97 7.91 -27.36
N ALA A 12 12.90 9.06 -28.03
CA ALA A 12 13.25 10.35 -27.45
C ALA A 12 12.31 10.70 -26.29
N ASP A 13 10.99 10.58 -26.48
CA ASP A 13 9.99 10.85 -25.45
C ASP A 13 10.16 9.90 -24.24
N ALA A 14 10.53 8.64 -24.47
CA ALA A 14 10.79 7.66 -23.40
C ALA A 14 12.06 7.99 -22.61
N LEU A 15 13.11 8.46 -23.27
CA LEU A 15 14.35 8.93 -22.64
C LEU A 15 14.13 10.23 -21.85
N GLU A 16 13.31 11.14 -22.36
CA GLU A 16 12.95 12.39 -21.68
C GLU A 16 12.15 12.10 -20.40
N MET A 17 11.19 11.18 -20.47
CA MET A 17 10.45 10.71 -19.29
C MET A 17 11.36 10.01 -18.26
N GLN A 18 12.43 9.34 -18.68
CA GLN A 18 13.43 8.78 -17.75
C GLN A 18 14.29 9.86 -17.07
N LYS A 19 14.64 10.93 -17.79
CA LYS A 19 15.40 12.06 -17.24
C LYS A 19 14.59 12.87 -16.22
N GLU A 20 13.31 13.11 -16.48
CA GLU A 20 12.42 13.79 -15.52
C GLU A 20 12.25 13.00 -14.22
N ASN A 21 12.24 11.67 -14.28
CA ASN A 21 12.16 10.83 -13.08
C ASN A 21 13.46 10.86 -12.26
N LEU A 22 14.63 11.06 -12.88
CA LEU A 22 15.92 11.19 -12.19
C LEU A 22 16.11 12.57 -11.53
N ALA A 23 15.60 13.64 -12.14
CA ALA A 23 15.71 15.00 -11.59
C ALA A 23 14.90 15.20 -10.30
N ILE A 24 13.84 14.41 -10.07
CA ILE A 24 12.99 14.51 -8.88
C ILE A 24 13.69 13.98 -7.61
N CYS A 25 14.75 13.18 -7.74
CA CYS A 25 15.48 12.61 -6.60
C CYS A 25 16.57 13.55 -6.02
N GLN A 26 16.81 14.73 -6.60
CA GLN A 26 17.91 15.63 -6.17
C GLN A 26 17.48 16.83 -5.31
N ILE A 27 16.20 16.96 -4.95
CA ILE A 27 15.71 18.09 -4.14
C ILE A 27 15.15 17.56 -2.81
N ALA A 28 16.01 17.44 -1.79
CA ALA A 28 15.64 17.60 -0.37
C ALA A 28 16.90 17.56 0.53
N GLU A 29 17.74 18.57 0.42
CA GLU A 29 18.57 18.99 1.56
C GLU A 29 17.69 19.77 2.53
N VAL A 30 17.85 19.48 3.83
CA VAL A 30 17.07 20.02 4.94
C VAL A 30 17.86 21.12 5.64
N PRO A 31 17.22 22.25 5.99
CA PRO A 31 17.47 22.90 7.27
C PRO A 31 16.13 22.95 8.04
N GLY A 32 16.01 22.42 9.26
CA GLY A 32 16.74 22.88 10.43
C GLY A 32 16.00 24.07 11.04
N THR A 33 14.95 23.84 11.84
CA THR A 33 14.39 24.88 12.71
C THR A 33 13.99 24.31 14.07
N SER A 34 14.29 25.13 15.05
CA SER A 34 14.45 24.93 16.49
C SER A 34 13.15 24.90 17.27
N ASN A 35 13.26 24.32 18.46
CA ASN A 35 12.30 24.35 19.57
C ASN A 35 11.74 25.76 19.86
N GLY A 36 10.43 25.84 20.03
CA GLY A 36 9.74 26.93 20.72
C GLY A 36 8.72 26.32 21.67
N LEU A 37 9.00 26.39 22.97
CA LEU A 37 8.01 26.21 24.03
C LEU A 37 7.20 27.51 24.13
N ASP A 38 5.88 27.42 24.02
CA ASP A 38 4.98 28.42 24.58
C ASP A 38 3.93 27.68 25.42
N SER A 39 3.96 27.97 26.72
CA SER A 39 2.94 27.59 27.69
C SER A 39 1.93 28.72 27.73
N ASP A 40 0.71 28.49 27.25
CA ASP A 40 -0.42 29.38 27.52
C ASP A 40 -1.53 28.58 28.22
N SER A 41 -1.91 29.07 29.39
CA SER A 41 -2.91 28.49 30.28
C SER A 41 -4.16 29.35 30.19
N GLY A 42 -5.15 28.91 29.41
CA GLY A 42 -6.48 29.50 29.38
C GLY A 42 -7.53 28.47 29.82
N PRO A 43 -8.45 28.80 30.74
CA PRO A 43 -9.54 27.89 31.08
C PRO A 43 -10.59 27.87 29.98
N GLU A 44 -10.87 26.64 29.53
CA GLU A 44 -12.20 26.03 29.34
C GLU A 44 -13.38 26.96 28.99
N GLU A 45 -13.80 26.89 27.73
CA GLU A 45 -15.21 26.85 27.36
C GLU A 45 -15.28 25.91 26.13
N ASP A 46 -15.60 24.63 26.34
CA ASP A 46 -15.77 23.65 25.26
C ASP A 46 -17.05 24.00 24.46
N PRO A 47 -16.95 24.45 23.20
CA PRO A 47 -18.13 24.75 22.39
C PRO A 47 -18.84 23.47 21.89
N LEU A 48 -18.23 22.30 22.14
CA LEU A 48 -18.77 21.00 21.76
C LEU A 48 -19.44 20.38 22.98
N GLY A 49 -20.68 20.83 23.25
CA GLY A 49 -21.58 20.07 24.11
C GLY A 49 -21.57 18.59 23.70
N SER A 50 -21.51 17.70 24.69
CA SER A 50 -21.49 16.24 24.51
C SER A 50 -22.67 15.81 23.64
N ASP A 51 -22.43 15.58 22.35
CA ASP A 51 -23.36 14.91 21.45
C ASP A 51 -23.33 13.41 21.78
N ASP A 52 -23.92 13.07 22.93
CA ASP A 52 -24.19 11.69 23.36
C ASP A 52 -25.42 11.11 22.65
N SER A 53 -25.61 11.42 21.37
CA SER A 53 -26.57 10.73 20.50
C SER A 53 -26.02 9.36 20.07
N ARG A 54 -25.63 8.53 21.04
CA ARG A 54 -25.34 7.09 20.89
C ARG A 54 -26.58 6.22 21.04
N ALA A 55 -27.76 6.81 21.02
CA ALA A 55 -29.00 6.06 20.88
C ALA A 55 -29.11 5.55 19.43
N ASP A 56 -28.44 4.45 19.12
CA ASP A 56 -28.72 3.68 17.91
C ASP A 56 -30.21 3.27 17.96
N PRO A 57 -31.00 3.50 16.89
CA PRO A 57 -32.37 3.03 16.86
C PRO A 57 -32.38 1.50 16.94
N ASP A 58 -33.13 0.95 17.90
CA ASP A 58 -33.36 -0.49 18.01
C ASP A 58 -33.97 -0.98 16.69
N PHE A 59 -33.14 -1.63 15.88
CA PHE A 59 -33.59 -2.27 14.66
C PHE A 59 -34.32 -3.54 15.05
N SER A 60 -35.63 -3.42 15.26
CA SER A 60 -36.52 -4.55 15.52
C SER A 60 -36.48 -5.51 14.33
N SER A 61 -35.61 -6.51 14.43
CA SER A 61 -35.67 -7.68 13.58
C SER A 61 -36.91 -8.43 14.02
N ASN A 62 -38.02 -8.28 13.29
CA ASN A 62 -39.18 -9.14 13.46
C ASN A 62 -38.79 -10.57 13.02
N THR A 63 -37.97 -11.23 13.82
CA THR A 63 -37.80 -12.68 13.83
C THR A 63 -38.99 -13.20 14.61
N SER A 64 -40.07 -13.47 13.89
CA SER A 64 -41.13 -14.33 14.38
C SER A 64 -40.50 -15.66 14.79
N GLU A 65 -40.33 -15.83 16.10
CA GLU A 65 -39.85 -17.04 16.73
C GLU A 65 -40.87 -18.16 16.46
N SER A 66 -40.41 -19.24 15.84
CA SER A 66 -41.02 -20.54 16.04
C SER A 66 -39.92 -21.52 16.39
N SER A 67 -39.89 -21.80 17.69
CA SER A 67 -39.13 -22.85 18.37
C SER A 67 -39.30 -24.22 17.72
N SER A 68 -38.20 -24.94 17.53
CA SER A 68 -38.18 -26.40 17.68
C SER A 68 -36.75 -26.89 17.93
N ASP A 69 -36.59 -27.56 19.06
CA ASP A 69 -35.41 -28.32 19.44
C ASP A 69 -35.02 -29.36 18.39
N SER A 70 -33.72 -29.44 18.10
CA SER A 70 -33.05 -30.68 17.69
C SER A 70 -31.54 -30.58 17.89
N ASN A 71 -31.01 -31.40 18.80
CA ASN A 71 -29.60 -31.76 18.90
C ASN A 71 -29.10 -32.31 17.54
N GLY A 72 -27.99 -31.80 17.03
CA GLY A 72 -27.36 -32.27 15.80
C GLY A 72 -25.86 -32.00 15.80
N GLY A 73 -25.08 -33.08 15.72
CA GLY A 73 -23.64 -33.12 15.92
C GLY A 73 -22.81 -32.20 15.02
N PHE A 74 -21.66 -31.81 15.57
CA PHE A 74 -20.52 -31.24 14.85
C PHE A 74 -19.97 -32.30 13.90
N ALA A 75 -20.50 -32.33 12.67
CA ALA A 75 -19.89 -33.06 11.56
C ALA A 75 -18.80 -32.16 10.96
N GLU A 76 -17.57 -32.66 10.97
CA GLU A 76 -16.50 -32.16 10.11
C GLU A 76 -17.00 -32.15 8.67
N GLU A 77 -17.03 -30.97 8.04
CA GLU A 77 -17.19 -30.85 6.61
C GLU A 77 -15.91 -30.26 6.00
N SER A 78 -15.40 -31.04 5.05
CA SER A 78 -14.13 -30.92 4.38
C SER A 78 -14.11 -29.69 3.48
N ASP A 79 -13.17 -28.79 3.75
CA ASP A 79 -12.91 -27.58 2.98
C ASP A 79 -12.34 -27.94 1.59
N GLN A 80 -13.23 -28.10 0.60
CA GLN A 80 -12.88 -28.15 -0.81
C GLN A 80 -13.53 -27.00 -1.58
N SER A 81 -13.30 -25.76 -1.15
CA SER A 81 -13.42 -24.60 -2.03
C SER A 81 -12.15 -24.46 -2.86
N SER A 82 -12.01 -25.34 -3.86
CA SER A 82 -11.04 -25.12 -4.93
C SER A 82 -11.53 -23.95 -5.80
N HIS A 83 -11.12 -22.73 -5.46
CA HIS A 83 -11.12 -21.62 -6.41
C HIS A 83 -10.07 -21.92 -7.49
N ARG A 84 -10.45 -22.81 -8.39
CA ARG A 84 -9.70 -23.16 -9.59
C ARG A 84 -9.79 -21.97 -10.52
N CYS A 85 -8.83 -21.05 -10.40
CA CYS A 85 -8.58 -20.07 -11.45
C CYS A 85 -8.07 -20.83 -12.68
N SER A 86 -8.99 -21.25 -13.53
CA SER A 86 -8.69 -21.89 -14.80
C SER A 86 -7.76 -20.98 -15.61
N ASN A 87 -6.57 -21.51 -15.93
CA ASN A 87 -5.65 -20.92 -16.89
C ASN A 87 -6.37 -20.70 -18.22
N VAL A 88 -6.83 -19.46 -18.46
CA VAL A 88 -7.31 -19.06 -19.78
C VAL A 88 -6.08 -18.93 -20.67
N ALA A 89 -5.88 -19.94 -21.52
CA ALA A 89 -4.90 -19.92 -22.59
C ALA A 89 -5.00 -18.60 -23.37
N ARG A 90 -3.92 -17.81 -23.37
CA ARG A 90 -3.85 -16.57 -24.14
C ARG A 90 -3.89 -16.93 -25.63
N LYS A 91 -5.05 -16.76 -26.25
CA LYS A 91 -5.20 -16.84 -27.71
C LYS A 91 -4.34 -15.75 -28.36
N VAL A 92 -3.36 -16.19 -29.14
CA VAL A 92 -2.52 -15.34 -30.00
C VAL A 92 -3.42 -14.53 -30.92
N VAL A 93 -3.26 -13.21 -30.89
CA VAL A 93 -4.06 -12.25 -31.65
C VAL A 93 -3.62 -12.30 -33.12
N ASN A 94 -4.45 -12.88 -33.99
CA ASN A 94 -4.44 -12.56 -35.42
C ASN A 94 -5.35 -11.35 -35.65
N CYS A 95 -4.76 -10.22 -36.02
CA CYS A 95 -5.47 -8.95 -36.20
C CYS A 95 -5.78 -8.73 -37.68
N SER A 96 -6.86 -9.34 -38.17
CA SER A 96 -7.47 -8.95 -39.45
C SER A 96 -8.69 -8.06 -39.19
N GLN A 97 -8.45 -6.76 -39.35
CA GLN A 97 -9.40 -5.73 -39.79
C GLN A 97 -10.90 -6.02 -39.56
N THR A 98 -11.48 -5.52 -38.47
CA THR A 98 -12.92 -5.21 -38.42
C THR A 98 -13.18 -3.98 -37.55
N THR A 99 -13.94 -3.05 -38.14
CA THR A 99 -14.72 -1.92 -37.59
C THR A 99 -14.12 -1.05 -36.47
N LYS A 100 -14.08 0.27 -36.72
CA LYS A 100 -13.54 1.33 -35.84
C LYS A 100 -14.37 1.55 -34.56
N THR A 101 -14.54 0.52 -33.74
CA THR A 101 -14.89 0.71 -32.34
C THR A 101 -13.62 1.07 -31.58
N GLY A 102 -13.67 2.07 -30.71
CA GLY A 102 -12.50 2.49 -29.94
C GLY A 102 -11.92 1.30 -29.16
N ARG A 103 -10.63 1.00 -29.34
CA ARG A 103 -9.97 -0.09 -28.62
C ARG A 103 -10.06 0.17 -27.12
N LYS A 104 -10.72 -0.73 -26.38
CA LYS A 104 -10.72 -0.70 -24.91
C LYS A 104 -9.26 -0.70 -24.42
N ARG A 105 -8.92 0.24 -23.53
CA ARG A 105 -7.57 0.30 -22.93
C ARG A 105 -7.35 -0.95 -22.09
N LEU A 106 -6.21 -1.63 -22.30
CA LEU A 106 -5.78 -2.72 -21.42
C LEU A 106 -5.42 -2.14 -20.05
N ARG A 107 -5.83 -2.84 -18.97
CA ARG A 107 -5.45 -2.48 -17.61
C ARG A 107 -4.05 -3.05 -17.31
N PHE A 108 -3.18 -2.22 -16.75
CA PHE A 108 -1.84 -2.60 -16.27
C PHE A 108 -1.69 -2.22 -14.80
N PRO A 109 -2.27 -3.00 -13.87
CA PRO A 109 -2.30 -2.65 -12.45
C PRO A 109 -0.90 -2.52 -11.86
N GLU A 110 0.08 -3.31 -12.28
CA GLU A 110 1.47 -3.22 -11.82
C GLU A 110 2.11 -1.86 -12.12
N LYS A 111 1.73 -1.23 -13.23
CA LYS A 111 2.22 0.10 -13.63
C LYS A 111 1.48 1.24 -12.94
N TRP A 112 0.45 0.96 -12.15
CA TRP A 112 -0.20 2.00 -11.37
C TRP A 112 0.75 2.48 -10.28
N ARG A 113 0.97 3.80 -10.19
CA ARG A 113 1.90 4.41 -9.24
C ARG A 113 1.68 3.93 -7.80
N LYS A 114 0.42 3.76 -7.39
CA LYS A 114 0.05 3.22 -6.07
C LYS A 114 0.54 1.79 -5.86
N ASN A 115 0.40 0.94 -6.87
CA ASN A 115 0.81 -0.46 -6.78
C ASN A 115 2.33 -0.59 -6.81
N ALA A 116 3.00 0.16 -7.70
CA ALA A 116 4.46 0.24 -7.73
C ALA A 116 5.04 0.74 -6.39
N ALA A 117 4.50 1.83 -5.82
CA ALA A 117 4.94 2.34 -4.53
C ALA A 117 4.63 1.38 -3.37
N LYS A 118 3.50 0.66 -3.43
CA LYS A 118 3.16 -0.37 -2.43
C LYS A 118 4.14 -1.55 -2.50
N ALA A 119 4.49 -2.01 -3.69
CA ALA A 119 5.47 -3.08 -3.89
C ALA A 119 6.83 -2.69 -3.28
N LEU A 120 7.36 -1.52 -3.64
CA LEU A 120 8.63 -1.02 -3.10
C LEU A 120 8.59 -0.88 -1.56
N ARG A 121 7.50 -0.33 -1.00
CA ARG A 121 7.34 -0.22 0.46
C ARG A 121 7.33 -1.59 1.16
N ASN A 122 6.64 -2.56 0.56
CA ASN A 122 6.56 -3.91 1.11
C ASN A 122 7.91 -4.61 1.09
N GLU A 123 8.67 -4.41 0.00
CA GLU A 123 10.06 -4.88 -0.14
C GLU A 123 11.05 -4.10 0.74
N GLY A 124 10.61 -3.03 1.41
CA GLY A 124 11.48 -2.17 2.21
C GLY A 124 12.48 -1.36 1.37
N LYS A 125 12.25 -1.22 0.06
CA LYS A 125 13.09 -0.40 -0.83
C LYS A 125 12.69 1.07 -0.75
N GLU A 126 13.59 1.92 -1.23
CA GLU A 126 13.30 3.34 -1.40
C GLU A 126 12.09 3.54 -2.31
N TYR A 127 11.19 4.45 -1.93
CA TYR A 127 10.01 4.76 -2.75
C TYR A 127 9.59 6.21 -2.63
N VAL A 128 8.95 6.71 -3.68
CA VAL A 128 8.33 8.03 -3.70
C VAL A 128 6.84 7.90 -3.34
N SER A 129 6.39 8.72 -2.40
CA SER A 129 4.96 8.77 -2.04
C SER A 129 4.11 9.28 -3.20
N VAL A 130 2.89 8.76 -3.34
CA VAL A 130 1.97 9.12 -4.43
C VAL A 130 1.18 10.42 -4.13
N SER A 131 1.52 11.10 -3.03
CA SER A 131 0.91 12.39 -2.66
C SER A 131 1.38 13.52 -3.58
N LYS A 132 0.72 14.69 -3.51
CA LYS A 132 1.12 15.87 -4.29
C LYS A 132 2.57 16.28 -4.01
N ILE A 133 3.02 16.12 -2.77
CA ILE A 133 4.36 16.50 -2.29
C ILE A 133 5.44 15.54 -2.80
N ARG A 134 5.09 14.31 -3.21
CA ARG A 134 6.03 13.28 -3.71
C ARG A 134 7.25 13.09 -2.82
N LYS A 135 7.04 13.01 -1.51
CA LYS A 135 8.10 12.74 -0.52
C LYS A 135 8.84 11.43 -0.83
N LEU A 136 10.17 11.46 -0.84
CA LEU A 136 11.04 10.29 -0.91
C LEU A 136 11.11 9.60 0.46
N HIS A 137 10.95 8.28 0.49
CA HIS A 137 11.13 7.44 1.67
C HIS A 137 12.34 6.52 1.43
N PRO A 138 13.37 6.56 2.28
CA PRO A 138 14.57 5.75 2.11
C PRO A 138 14.27 4.25 2.29
N SER A 139 15.19 3.42 1.83
CA SER A 139 15.15 1.98 2.09
C SER A 139 15.21 1.70 3.60
N ARG A 140 14.57 0.60 4.01
CA ARG A 140 14.60 0.11 5.39
C ARG A 140 15.99 -0.43 5.69
N THR A 141 16.61 0.07 6.76
CA THR A 141 17.90 -0.39 7.26
C THR A 141 17.74 -0.96 8.67
N ILE A 142 18.68 -1.81 9.08
CA ILE A 142 18.74 -2.31 10.45
C ILE A 142 19.05 -1.14 11.37
N LEU A 143 18.19 -0.93 12.38
CA LEU A 143 18.38 0.08 13.41
C LEU A 143 19.48 -0.34 14.40
N PRO A 144 20.06 0.62 15.15
CA PRO A 144 20.99 0.28 16.23
C PRO A 144 20.40 -0.74 17.22
N PRO A 145 21.25 -1.47 17.96
CA PRO A 145 20.77 -2.37 19.01
C PRO A 145 19.95 -1.64 20.06
N CYS A 146 19.05 -2.39 20.71
CA CYS A 146 18.31 -1.87 21.84
C CYS A 146 19.29 -1.43 22.94
N GLY A 147 19.00 -0.29 23.58
CA GLY A 147 19.76 0.16 24.74
C GLY A 147 19.43 -0.63 26.00
N ASP A 148 20.21 -0.39 27.07
CA ASP A 148 20.11 -1.10 28.36
C ASP A 148 18.76 -0.94 29.07
N LYS A 149 18.01 0.12 28.73
CA LYS A 149 16.67 0.40 29.26
C LYS A 149 15.57 -0.43 28.59
N CYS A 150 15.91 -1.32 27.66
CA CYS A 150 14.93 -2.15 26.97
C CYS A 150 14.29 -3.16 27.94
N LYS A 151 12.97 -3.02 28.16
CA LYS A 151 12.17 -3.93 29.02
C LYS A 151 12.32 -5.40 28.63
N LEU A 152 12.53 -5.69 27.35
CA LEU A 152 12.65 -7.05 26.80
C LEU A 152 14.07 -7.61 26.85
N GLN A 153 15.06 -6.80 27.25
CA GLN A 153 16.47 -7.16 27.31
C GLN A 153 16.99 -7.77 26.00
N CYS A 154 16.58 -7.22 24.85
CA CYS A 154 16.89 -7.78 23.53
C CYS A 154 18.39 -8.03 23.32
N SER A 155 19.24 -7.13 23.79
CA SER A 155 20.71 -7.20 23.66
C SER A 155 21.34 -8.36 24.43
N LYS A 156 20.64 -8.95 25.41
CA LYS A 156 21.08 -10.18 26.09
C LYS A 156 20.61 -11.45 25.39
N LYS A 157 19.53 -11.36 24.60
CA LYS A 157 18.88 -12.51 23.95
C LYS A 157 19.29 -12.69 22.49
N PHE A 158 19.61 -11.59 21.81
CA PHE A 158 20.01 -11.56 20.42
C PHE A 158 21.35 -10.85 20.29
N THR A 159 22.33 -11.54 19.70
CA THR A 159 23.58 -10.92 19.27
C THR A 159 23.34 -10.10 18.01
N ASP A 160 24.20 -9.11 17.76
CA ASP A 160 24.09 -8.30 16.54
C ASP A 160 24.30 -9.11 15.25
N GLU A 161 25.01 -10.24 15.33
CA GLU A 161 25.16 -11.17 14.21
C GLU A 161 23.83 -11.84 13.86
N ASN A 162 23.09 -12.34 14.86
CA ASN A 162 21.75 -12.89 14.67
C ASN A 162 20.77 -11.84 14.11
N ARG A 163 20.98 -10.56 14.45
CA ARG A 163 20.18 -9.47 13.87
C ARG A 163 20.53 -9.22 12.41
N LYS A 164 21.78 -9.37 12.00
CA LYS A 164 22.19 -9.20 10.60
C LYS A 164 21.66 -10.34 9.72
N THR A 165 21.70 -11.58 10.20
CA THR A 165 21.22 -12.73 9.43
C THR A 165 19.73 -12.62 9.10
N LEU A 166 18.89 -12.19 10.06
CA LEU A 166 17.45 -11.99 9.86
C LEU A 166 17.06 -10.96 8.78
N PHE A 167 18.00 -10.09 8.38
CA PHE A 167 17.78 -9.04 7.38
C PHE A 167 18.61 -9.25 6.10
N SER A 168 19.38 -10.35 6.02
CA SER A 168 20.22 -10.69 4.86
C SER A 168 19.61 -11.78 3.97
N GLU A 169 18.53 -12.45 4.43
CA GLU A 169 17.70 -13.36 3.61
C GLU A 169 16.66 -12.59 2.79
#